data_AF-A0A1B6HHR0-F1
#
_entry.id   AF-A0A1B6HHR0-F1
#
_cell.length_a   1.000
_cell.length_b   1.000
_cell.length_c   1.000
_cell.angle_alpha   90.00
_cell.angle_beta   90.00
_cell.angle_gamma   90.00
#
_symmetry.space_group_name_H-M   'P 1'
#
loop_
_entity.id
_entity.type
_entity.pdbx_description
1 polymer ?
#
loop_
_entity_poly.entity_id
_entity_poly.type
_entity_poly.pdbx_seq_one_letter_code
_entity_poly.pdbx_strand_id
1 'polypeptide(L)'
;FVKHLPLIINALNDCKELNLSAECKTDLKGLLKYLQSFECIMMSTIWLKVLVAIDNKNKVLQARSTTLDVETKNLNDLIEELKVLRDRWSNLYTEAKLVAGNMAESVDCETDFKEKRLKK
;
A
#
# COMPACT_ATOMS: atom_id res chain seq x y z
N PHE A 1 2.60 0.27 -7.18
CA PHE A 1 1.84 -0.90 -6.72
C PHE A 1 0.38 -0.84 -7.16
N VAL A 2 -0.43 0.12 -6.68
CA VAL A 2 -1.85 0.30 -7.04
C VAL A 2 -2.12 0.20 -8.55
N LYS A 3 -1.34 0.91 -9.38
CA LYS A 3 -1.45 0.84 -10.86
C LYS A 3 -1.34 -0.57 -11.45
N HIS A 4 -0.58 -1.45 -10.81
CA HIS A 4 -0.33 -2.82 -11.28
C HIS A 4 -1.20 -3.86 -10.59
N LEU A 5 -1.93 -3.49 -9.53
CA LEU A 5 -2.77 -4.40 -8.75
C LEU A 5 -3.82 -5.13 -9.61
N PRO A 6 -4.48 -4.51 -10.61
CA PRO A 6 -5.40 -5.24 -11.50
C PRO A 6 -4.72 -6.33 -12.32
N LEU A 7 -3.53 -6.06 -12.83
CA LEU A 7 -2.75 -7.03 -13.60
C LEU A 7 -2.31 -8.20 -12.71
N ILE A 8 -1.92 -7.92 -11.46
CA ILE A 8 -1.56 -8.94 -10.47
C ILE A 8 -2.77 -9.83 -10.16
N ILE A 9 -3.94 -9.23 -9.92
CA ILE A 9 -5.17 -9.98 -9.62
C ILE A 9 -5.59 -10.85 -10.82
N ASN A 10 -5.48 -10.33 -12.04
CA ASN A 10 -5.76 -11.11 -13.24
C ASN A 10 -4.80 -12.30 -13.39
N ALA A 11 -3.49 -12.08 -13.22
CA ALA A 11 -2.51 -13.17 -13.27
C ALA A 11 -2.77 -14.24 -12.19
N LEU A 12 -3.20 -13.84 -10.99
CA LEU A 12 -3.59 -14.77 -9.94
C LEU A 12 -4.89 -15.52 -10.24
N ASN A 13 -5.82 -14.90 -10.96
CA ASN A 13 -7.00 -15.60 -11.46
C ASN A 13 -6.63 -16.63 -12.53
N ASP A 14 -5.69 -16.32 -13.43
CA ASP A 14 -5.18 -17.28 -14.43
C ASP A 14 -4.51 -18.48 -13.75
N CYS A 15 -3.81 -18.27 -12.63
CA CYS A 15 -3.22 -19.35 -11.85
C CYS A 15 -4.26 -20.35 -11.29
N LYS A 16 -5.54 -19.97 -11.15
CA LYS A 16 -6.59 -20.89 -10.67
C LYS A 16 -6.87 -22.03 -11.64
N GLU A 17 -6.63 -21.80 -12.93
CA GLU A 17 -6.85 -22.78 -13.99
C GLU A 17 -5.73 -23.84 -14.04
N LEU A 18 -4.64 -23.64 -13.30
CA LEU A 18 -3.54 -24.59 -13.20
C LEU A 18 -3.90 -25.75 -12.26
N ASN A 19 -3.29 -26.91 -12.50
CA ASN A 19 -3.45 -28.08 -11.65
C ASN A 19 -2.60 -27.97 -10.36
N LEU A 20 -3.01 -27.06 -9.47
CA LEU A 20 -2.34 -26.77 -8.21
C LEU A 20 -2.70 -27.78 -7.11
N SER A 21 -1.80 -27.94 -6.13
CA SER A 21 -2.09 -28.67 -4.89
C SER A 21 -3.22 -27.99 -4.10
N ALA A 22 -3.90 -28.74 -3.23
CA ALA A 22 -4.97 -28.20 -2.39
C ALA A 22 -4.50 -27.04 -1.48
N GLU A 23 -3.27 -27.15 -0.97
CA GLU A 23 -2.61 -26.10 -0.19
C GLU A 23 -2.42 -24.83 -1.03
N CYS A 24 -1.81 -24.96 -2.22
CA CYS A 24 -1.56 -23.82 -3.10
C CYS A 24 -2.86 -23.14 -3.57
N LYS A 25 -3.94 -23.90 -3.79
CA LYS A 25 -5.28 -23.34 -4.08
C LYS A 25 -5.83 -22.52 -2.91
N THR A 26 -5.58 -22.98 -1.68
CA THR A 26 -6.01 -22.29 -0.46
C THR A 26 -5.26 -20.97 -0.29
N ASP A 27 -3.94 -21.00 -0.47
CA ASP A 27 -3.08 -19.81 -0.40
C ASP A 27 -3.45 -18.78 -1.48
N LEU A 28 -3.65 -19.24 -2.73
CA LEU A 28 -4.04 -18.40 -3.84
C LEU A 28 -5.37 -17.68 -3.57
N LYS A 29 -6.35 -18.39 -3.00
CA LYS A 29 -7.64 -17.81 -2.60
C LYS A 29 -7.48 -16.78 -1.48
N GLY A 30 -6.62 -17.07 -0.49
CA GLY A 30 -6.30 -16.13 0.59
C GLY A 30 -5.64 -14.86 0.08
N LEU A 31 -4.66 -15.00 -0.82
CA LEU A 31 -3.94 -13.89 -1.43
C LEU A 31 -4.86 -13.00 -2.24
N LEU A 32 -5.70 -13.57 -3.11
CA LEU A 32 -6.67 -12.80 -3.89
C LEU A 32 -7.61 -12.00 -2.98
N LYS A 33 -8.16 -12.67 -1.95
CA LYS A 33 -9.03 -12.01 -0.98
C LYS A 33 -8.32 -10.85 -0.28
N TYR A 34 -7.04 -11.00 0.08
CA TYR A 34 -6.27 -9.93 0.70
C TYR A 34 -6.02 -8.78 -0.27
N LEU A 35 -5.57 -9.06 -1.50
CA LEU A 35 -5.29 -8.05 -2.52
C LEU A 35 -6.54 -7.24 -2.93
N GLN A 36 -7.73 -7.86 -2.85
CA GLN A 36 -9.02 -7.20 -3.10
C GLN A 36 -9.57 -6.46 -1.86
N SER A 37 -8.94 -6.59 -0.69
CA SER A 37 -9.41 -5.93 0.53
C SER A 37 -9.03 -4.46 0.57
N PHE A 38 -9.90 -3.66 1.20
CA PHE A 38 -9.61 -2.25 1.45
C PHE A 38 -8.36 -2.08 2.33
N GLU A 39 -8.12 -3.01 3.25
CA GLU A 39 -6.93 -3.02 4.10
C GLU A 39 -5.64 -3.07 3.28
N CYS A 40 -5.56 -3.90 2.24
CA CYS A 40 -4.39 -3.95 1.36
C CYS A 40 -4.18 -2.63 0.60
N ILE A 41 -5.25 -2.03 0.09
CA ILE A 41 -5.20 -0.75 -0.63
C ILE A 41 -4.73 0.38 0.30
N MET A 42 -5.30 0.44 1.50
CA MET A 42 -4.92 1.40 2.53
C MET A 42 -3.45 1.23 2.90
N MET A 43 -3.03 0.01 3.27
CA MET A 43 -1.65 -0.28 3.64
C MET A 43 -0.67 0.08 2.54
N SER A 44 -1.02 -0.22 1.29
CA SER A 44 -0.21 0.13 0.12
C SER A 44 -0.08 1.64 -0.06
N THR A 45 -1.15 2.40 0.18
CA THR A 45 -1.16 3.87 0.10
C THR A 45 -0.23 4.48 1.14
N ILE A 46 -0.26 3.97 2.37
CA ILE A 46 0.63 4.43 3.45
C ILE A 46 2.07 4.07 3.14
N TRP A 47 2.34 2.79 2.87
CA TRP A 47 3.70 2.32 2.65
C TRP A 47 4.36 2.98 1.46
N LEU A 48 3.62 3.24 0.38
CA LEU A 48 4.17 3.96 -0.77
C LEU A 48 4.72 5.33 -0.35
N LYS A 49 3.95 6.11 0.41
CA LYS A 49 4.40 7.45 0.84
C LYS A 49 5.56 7.39 1.82
N VAL A 50 5.52 6.47 2.79
CA VAL A 50 6.62 6.27 3.75
C VAL A 50 7.91 5.89 3.02
N LEU A 51 7.84 4.93 2.09
CA LEU A 51 9.00 4.47 1.34
C LEU A 51 9.55 5.55 0.40
N VAL A 52 8.68 6.34 -0.23
CA VAL A 52 9.11 7.46 -1.08
C VAL A 52 9.82 8.55 -0.26
N ALA A 53 9.29 8.89 0.92
CA ALA A 53 9.95 9.85 1.81
C ALA A 53 11.35 9.36 2.22
N ILE A 54 11.47 8.09 2.61
CA ILE A 54 12.75 7.47 2.97
C ILE A 54 13.70 7.44 1.77
N ASP A 55 13.25 6.99 0.60
CA ASP A 55 14.08 6.89 -0.61
C ASP A 55 14.63 8.26 -1.05
N ASN A 56 13.79 9.30 -1.00
CA ASN A 56 14.22 10.67 -1.32
C ASN A 56 15.38 11.12 -0.43
N LYS A 57 15.33 10.83 0.88
CA LYS A 57 16.40 11.21 1.81
C LYS A 57 17.62 10.32 1.64
N ASN A 58 17.44 9.02 1.44
CA ASN A 58 18.52 8.07 1.17
C ASN A 58 19.36 8.48 -0.04
N LYS A 59 18.73 8.96 -1.12
CA LYS A 59 19.44 9.47 -2.30
C LYS A 59 20.34 10.65 -1.99
N VAL A 60 19.93 11.53 -1.07
CA VAL A 60 20.75 12.66 -0.64
C VAL A 60 21.90 12.17 0.25
N LEU A 61 21.62 11.27 1.20
CA LEU A 61 22.65 10.72 2.09
C LEU A 61 23.73 9.93 1.34
N GLN A 62 23.36 9.30 0.22
CA GLN A 62 24.29 8.53 -0.62
C GLN A 62 25.06 9.40 -1.61
N ALA A 63 24.83 10.72 -1.65
CA ALA A 63 25.58 11.62 -2.52
C ALA A 63 27.01 11.80 -2.00
N ARG A 64 28.03 11.67 -2.87
CA ARG A 64 29.46 11.67 -2.49
C ARG A 64 30.01 12.98 -1.89
N SER A 65 29.18 14.00 -1.69
CA SER A 65 29.63 15.35 -1.34
C SER A 65 28.73 16.07 -0.34
N THR A 66 27.86 15.35 0.37
CA THR A 66 27.07 15.93 1.44
C THR A 66 27.90 16.18 2.69
N THR A 67 27.67 17.31 3.33
CA THR A 67 28.26 17.65 4.63
C THR A 67 27.39 17.14 5.77
N LEU A 68 27.97 16.88 6.95
CA LEU A 68 27.28 16.30 8.11
C LEU A 68 26.09 17.14 8.60
N ASP A 69 26.17 18.46 8.47
CA ASP A 69 25.08 19.39 8.81
C ASP A 69 23.89 19.23 7.87
N VAL A 70 24.14 19.04 6.56
CA VAL A 70 23.09 18.77 5.56
C VAL A 70 22.45 17.41 5.80
N GLU A 71 23.24 16.39 6.14
CA GLU A 71 22.75 15.05 6.49
C GLU A 71 21.82 15.09 7.72
N THR A 72 22.25 15.80 8.77
CA THR A 72 21.48 15.96 10.00
C THR A 72 20.15 16.68 9.74
N LYS A 73 20.18 17.74 8.93
CA LYS A 73 18.96 18.43 8.51
C LYS A 73 18.02 17.50 7.74
N ASN A 74 18.53 16.71 6.79
CA ASN A 74 17.72 15.78 6.02
C ASN A 74 17.01 14.73 6.89
N LEU A 75 17.69 14.22 7.93
CA LEU A 75 17.10 13.28 8.87
C LEU A 75 16.01 13.94 9.73
N ASN A 76 16.23 15.18 10.19
CA ASN A 76 15.19 15.93 10.91
C ASN A 76 13.97 16.21 10.03
N ASP A 77 14.20 16.60 8.77
CA ASP A 77 13.12 16.82 7.80
C ASP A 77 12.33 15.52 7.55
N LEU A 78 12.99 14.37 7.50
CA LEU A 78 12.33 13.06 7.38
C LEU A 78 11.43 12.77 8.58
N ILE A 79 11.91 13.04 9.80
CA ILE A 79 11.14 12.85 11.02
C ILE A 79 9.87 13.69 10.99
N GLU A 80 9.97 14.96 10.61
CA GLU A 80 8.82 15.86 10.51
C GLU A 80 7.86 15.42 9.39
N GLU A 81 8.37 14.99 8.23
CA GLU A 81 7.55 14.47 7.14
C GLU A 81 6.74 13.22 7.56
N LEU A 82 7.36 12.28 8.27
CA LEU A 82 6.69 11.09 8.79
C LEU A 82 5.67 11.42 9.90
N LYS A 83 5.96 12.41 10.76
CA LYS A 83 4.98 12.90 11.74
C LYS A 83 3.77 13.52 11.05
N VAL A 84 3.98 14.38 10.05
CA VAL A 84 2.90 14.98 9.27
C VAL A 84 2.06 13.91 8.58
N LEU A 85 2.69 12.87 8.04
CA LEU A 85 1.98 11.75 7.42
C LEU A 85 1.09 11.02 8.43
N ARG A 86 1.61 10.72 9.63
CA ARG A 86 0.84 10.11 10.72
C ARG A 86 -0.32 10.99 11.16
N ASP A 87 -0.06 12.29 11.36
CA ASP A 87 -1.04 13.22 11.91
C ASP A 87 -2.14 13.57 10.89
N ARG A 88 -1.88 13.37 9.59
CA ARG A 88 -2.85 13.54 8.50
C ARG A 88 -3.51 12.23 8.06
N TRP A 89 -3.85 11.38 9.03
CA TRP A 89 -4.54 10.10 8.78
C TRP A 89 -5.79 10.24 7.91
N SER A 90 -6.62 11.27 8.14
CA SER A 90 -7.85 11.51 7.37
C SER A 90 -7.59 11.68 5.88
N ASN A 91 -6.47 12.32 5.51
CA ASN A 91 -6.08 12.50 4.11
C ASN A 91 -5.65 11.18 3.49
N LEU A 92 -4.87 10.37 4.22
CA LEU A 92 -4.46 9.03 3.77
C LEU A 92 -5.67 8.12 3.54
N TYR A 93 -6.62 8.15 4.48
CA TYR A 93 -7.86 7.38 4.36
C TYR A 93 -8.70 7.84 3.17
N THR A 94 -8.85 9.15 2.96
CA THR A 94 -9.59 9.72 1.82
C THR A 94 -8.94 9.34 0.50
N GLU A 95 -7.61 9.42 0.41
CA GLU A 95 -6.86 9.01 -0.77
C GLU A 95 -7.00 7.51 -1.04
N ALA A 96 -6.89 6.66 -0.01
CA ALA A 96 -7.11 5.22 -0.14
C ALA A 96 -8.53 4.90 -0.62
N LYS A 97 -9.55 5.63 -0.14
CA LYS A 97 -10.94 5.49 -0.56
C LYS A 97 -11.16 5.89 -2.02
N LEU A 98 -10.54 6.98 -2.46
CA LEU A 98 -10.56 7.40 -3.87
C LEU A 98 -9.88 6.36 -4.76
N VAL A 99 -8.72 5.86 -4.35
CA VAL A 99 -8.02 4.78 -5.04
C VAL A 99 -8.91 3.54 -5.14
N ALA A 100 -9.47 3.08 -4.03
CA ALA A 100 -10.33 1.90 -4.01
C ALA A 100 -11.58 2.07 -4.89
N GLY A 101 -12.20 3.25 -4.87
CA GLY A 101 -13.33 3.58 -5.75
C GLY A 101 -12.96 3.48 -7.24
N ASN A 102 -11.84 4.07 -7.64
CA ASN A 102 -11.34 3.97 -9.02
C ASN A 102 -10.99 2.52 -9.42
N MET A 103 -10.56 1.71 -8.45
CA MET A 103 -10.20 0.31 -8.71
C MET A 103 -11.41 -0.61 -8.78
N ALA A 104 -12.48 -0.33 -8.03
CA ALA A 104 -13.70 -1.13 -7.98
C ALA A 104 -14.35 -1.32 -9.36
N GLU A 105 -14.17 -0.37 -10.27
CA GLU A 105 -14.63 -0.47 -11.67
C GLU A 105 -13.86 -1.52 -12.48
N SER A 106 -12.59 -1.75 -12.15
CA SER A 106 -11.68 -2.64 -12.88
C SER A 106 -11.50 -4.01 -12.22
N VAL A 107 -11.66 -4.07 -10.90
CA VAL A 107 -11.45 -5.27 -10.09
C VAL A 107 -12.44 -5.19 -8.92
N ASP A 108 -13.15 -6.28 -8.65
CA ASP A 108 -14.09 -6.40 -7.53
C ASP A 108 -13.35 -6.27 -6.18
N CYS A 109 -13.13 -5.02 -5.76
CA CYS A 109 -12.36 -4.64 -4.58
C CYS A 109 -13.25 -3.95 -3.56
N GLU A 110 -12.96 -4.16 -2.29
CA GLU A 110 -13.64 -3.48 -1.20
C GLU A 110 -13.26 -1.99 -1.17
N THR A 111 -14.26 -1.12 -1.06
CA THR A 111 -14.08 0.34 -1.09
C THR A 111 -13.97 0.97 0.29
N ASP A 112 -14.22 0.19 1.35
CA ASP A 112 -14.11 0.64 2.73
C ASP A 112 -13.88 -0.56 3.67
N PHE A 113 -13.53 -0.27 4.93
CA PHE A 113 -13.44 -1.29 5.96
C PHE A 113 -14.80 -1.92 6.22
N LYS A 114 -14.82 -3.25 6.41
CA LYS A 114 -16.02 -3.96 6.83
C LYS A 114 -16.49 -3.46 8.19
N GLU A 115 -17.74 -3.02 8.27
CA GLU A 115 -18.36 -2.72 9.55
C GLU A 115 -18.40 -3.99 10.41
N LYS A 116 -17.82 -3.91 11.62
CA LYS A 116 -17.98 -4.98 12.60
C LYS A 116 -19.43 -4.98 13.04
N ARG A 117 -20.17 -6.03 12.68
CA ARG A 117 -21.54 -6.26 13.12
C ARG A 117 -21.57 -6.29 14.65
N LEU A 118 -22.22 -5.30 15.27
CA LEU A 118 -22.44 -5.26 16.71
C LEU A 118 -23.24 -6.52 17.09
N LYS A 119 -22.70 -7.34 18.02
CA LYS A 119 -23.45 -8.45 18.59
C LYS A 119 -24.56 -7.85 19.46
N LYS A 120 -25.82 -8.08 19.09
CA LYS A 120 -26.98 -7.83 19.97
C LYS A 120 -26.99 -8.82 21.11
#